data_AF-A0A4P0YAA5-F1
#
_entry.id   AF-A0A4P0YAA5-F1
#
_cell.length_a   1.000
_cell.length_b   1.000
_cell.length_c   1.000
_cell.angle_alpha   90.00
_cell.angle_beta   90.00
_cell.angle_gamma   90.00
#
_symmetry.space_group_name_H-M   'P 1'
#
loop_
_entity.id
_entity.type
_entity.pdbx_description
1 polymer ?
#
loop_
_entity_poly.entity_id
_entity_poly.type
_entity_poly.pdbx_seq_one_letter_code
_entity_poly.pdbx_strand_id
1 'polypeptide(L)'
;MRGATGKSHRHPAENYLSNGNRLLLDLFNTQVEMCDALTDPSAQLDELATRIEAQGYRPYVIPVGGSNALGALGYVESALEISQQCEDAVAISSVVVASGSAGTHAGLAVGLEQLMPQAELIGVTVSRSVADQLPKVVALQQAVANSLELQAKAEIILWDDYFAPGYGTPTKMGWPP
;
A
#
# COMPACT_ATOMS: atom_id res chain seq x y z
N MET A 1 40.35 -26.33 -21.27
CA MET A 1 40.35 -24.85 -21.30
C MET A 1 38.90 -24.38 -21.43
N ARG A 2 38.29 -23.99 -20.29
CA ARG A 2 37.63 -22.70 -20.04
C ARG A 2 36.62 -22.25 -21.10
N GLY A 3 35.35 -22.41 -20.76
CA GLY A 3 34.24 -21.58 -21.24
C GLY A 3 33.32 -21.33 -20.06
N ALA A 4 33.73 -20.46 -19.15
CA ALA A 4 32.90 -20.05 -18.02
C ALA A 4 31.68 -19.31 -18.59
N THR A 5 30.50 -19.89 -18.40
CA THR A 5 29.21 -19.21 -18.61
C THR A 5 29.19 -17.99 -17.70
N GLY A 6 29.44 -16.82 -18.28
CA GLY A 6 29.34 -15.55 -17.57
C GLY A 6 27.94 -15.44 -16.98
N LYS A 7 27.85 -15.33 -15.66
CA LYS A 7 26.64 -14.86 -14.99
C LYS A 7 26.29 -13.52 -15.62
N SER A 8 25.24 -13.46 -16.44
CA SER A 8 24.76 -12.18 -16.97
C SER A 8 24.26 -11.36 -15.79
N HIS A 9 25.12 -10.51 -15.24
CA HIS A 9 24.70 -9.50 -14.29
C HIS A 9 23.95 -8.47 -15.13
N ARG A 10 22.63 -8.69 -15.30
CA ARG A 10 21.76 -7.68 -15.92
C ARG A 10 21.94 -6.39 -15.14
N HIS A 11 22.04 -5.27 -15.86
CA HIS A 11 22.21 -3.97 -15.23
C HIS A 11 21.03 -3.73 -14.26
N PRO A 12 21.22 -3.13 -13.06
CA PRO A 12 20.13 -2.96 -12.09
C PRO A 12 18.86 -2.32 -12.68
N ALA A 13 19.03 -1.40 -13.63
CA ALA A 13 17.95 -0.79 -14.39
C ALA A 13 17.19 -1.79 -15.28
N GLU A 14 17.88 -2.66 -16.02
CA GLU A 14 17.22 -3.70 -16.83
C GLU A 14 16.47 -4.71 -15.97
N ASN A 15 17.02 -5.03 -14.78
CA ASN A 15 16.38 -5.94 -13.84
C ASN A 15 15.07 -5.34 -13.28
N TYR A 16 15.08 -4.07 -12.90
CA TYR A 16 13.88 -3.35 -12.45
C TYR A 16 12.80 -3.28 -13.55
N LEU A 17 13.21 -3.08 -14.81
CA LEU A 17 12.29 -2.90 -15.94
C LEU A 17 11.69 -4.20 -16.49
N SER A 18 12.23 -5.38 -16.16
CA SER A 18 11.83 -6.64 -16.82
C SER A 18 11.68 -7.86 -15.91
N ASN A 19 11.95 -7.74 -14.61
CA ASN A 19 11.92 -8.87 -13.68
C ASN A 19 10.93 -8.64 -12.52
N GLY A 20 10.87 -9.58 -11.57
CA GLY A 20 9.99 -9.48 -10.40
C GLY A 20 8.53 -9.32 -10.80
N ASN A 21 7.82 -8.38 -10.18
CA ASN A 21 6.42 -8.12 -10.49
C ASN A 21 6.17 -7.80 -11.97
N ARG A 22 7.10 -7.10 -12.64
CA ARG A 22 6.93 -6.76 -14.06
C ARG A 22 6.90 -7.99 -14.96
N LEU A 23 7.69 -9.02 -14.65
CA LEU A 23 7.65 -10.31 -15.35
C LEU A 23 6.31 -11.03 -15.13
N LEU A 24 5.77 -10.97 -13.90
CA LEU A 24 4.50 -11.60 -13.58
C LEU A 24 3.33 -10.98 -14.37
N LEU A 25 3.39 -9.68 -14.69
CA LEU A 25 2.38 -9.02 -15.53
C LEU A 25 2.30 -9.66 -16.93
N ASP A 26 3.44 -10.03 -17.52
CA ASP A 26 3.46 -10.72 -18.82
C ASP A 26 2.88 -12.14 -18.70
N LEU A 27 3.20 -12.86 -17.62
CA LEU A 27 2.66 -14.21 -17.37
C LEU A 27 1.14 -14.20 -17.17
N PHE A 28 0.61 -13.14 -16.56
CA PHE A 28 -0.83 -12.94 -16.40
C PHE A 28 -1.50 -12.28 -17.62
N ASN A 29 -0.75 -12.06 -18.70
CA ASN A 29 -1.25 -11.45 -19.92
C ASN A 29 -1.90 -10.07 -19.68
N THR A 30 -1.32 -9.30 -18.74
CA THR A 30 -1.82 -7.97 -18.35
C THR A 30 -1.53 -6.96 -19.46
N GLN A 31 -2.53 -6.17 -19.85
CA GLN A 31 -2.32 -5.04 -20.75
C GLN A 31 -1.70 -3.88 -19.96
N VAL A 32 -0.47 -3.50 -20.32
CA VAL A 32 0.29 -2.46 -19.63
C VAL A 32 0.37 -1.21 -20.51
N GLU A 33 -0.10 -0.09 -19.98
CA GLU A 33 0.06 1.24 -20.60
C GLU A 33 1.09 2.05 -19.80
N MET A 34 2.10 2.55 -20.50
CA MET A 34 3.17 3.36 -19.89
C MET A 34 2.76 4.83 -19.88
N CYS A 35 3.06 5.54 -18.79
CA CYS A 35 2.95 6.99 -18.67
C CYS A 35 4.24 7.55 -18.06
N ASP A 36 4.57 8.81 -18.36
CA ASP A 36 5.79 9.44 -17.84
C ASP A 36 5.76 9.60 -16.31
N ALA A 37 4.60 9.98 -15.77
CA ALA A 37 4.38 10.10 -14.33
C ALA A 37 2.90 9.99 -13.97
N LEU A 38 2.63 9.50 -12.76
CA LEU A 38 1.30 9.49 -12.17
C LEU A 38 1.03 10.80 -11.39
N THR A 39 0.84 11.91 -12.11
CA THR A 39 0.64 13.25 -11.52
C THR A 39 -0.74 13.42 -10.89
N ASP A 40 -1.77 12.89 -11.54
CA ASP A 40 -3.12 12.74 -11.00
C ASP A 40 -3.63 11.33 -11.35
N PRO A 41 -3.32 10.33 -10.52
CA PRO A 41 -3.66 8.94 -10.81
C PRO A 41 -5.17 8.71 -10.97
N SER A 42 -6.02 9.51 -10.32
CA SER A 42 -7.48 9.34 -10.43
C SER A 42 -7.94 9.75 -11.82
N ALA A 43 -7.61 10.96 -12.23
CA ALA A 43 -7.97 11.47 -13.56
C ALA A 43 -7.38 10.60 -14.67
N GLN A 44 -6.12 10.18 -14.55
CA GLN A 44 -5.46 9.32 -15.53
C GLN A 44 -6.13 7.94 -15.65
N LEU A 45 -6.58 7.35 -14.54
CA LEU A 45 -7.33 6.08 -14.57
C LEU A 45 -8.72 6.26 -15.17
N ASP A 46 -9.41 7.36 -14.89
CA ASP A 46 -10.73 7.66 -15.45
C ASP A 46 -10.68 7.88 -16.98
N GLU A 47 -9.64 8.56 -17.46
CA GLU A 47 -9.36 8.72 -18.90
C GLU A 47 -9.07 7.37 -19.59
N LEU A 48 -8.28 6.51 -18.95
CA LEU A 48 -8.00 5.17 -19.44
C LEU A 48 -9.28 4.31 -19.47
N ALA A 49 -10.07 4.34 -18.39
CA ALA A 49 -11.33 3.62 -18.30
C ALA A 49 -12.27 4.02 -19.44
N THR A 50 -12.42 5.33 -19.71
CA THR A 50 -13.24 5.84 -20.83
C THR A 50 -12.77 5.30 -22.18
N ARG A 51 -11.46 5.23 -22.43
CA ARG A 51 -10.91 4.64 -23.67
C ARG A 51 -11.16 3.14 -23.78
N ILE A 52 -11.11 2.43 -22.66
CA ILE A 52 -11.38 0.97 -22.61
C ILE A 52 -12.87 0.68 -22.80
N GLU A 53 -13.77 1.50 -22.26
CA GLU A 53 -15.21 1.43 -22.52
C GLU A 53 -15.53 1.65 -23.99
N ALA A 54 -14.90 2.62 -24.64
CA ALA A 54 -15.07 2.88 -26.06
C ALA A 54 -14.64 1.70 -26.96
N GLN A 55 -13.82 0.77 -26.45
CA GLN A 55 -13.44 -0.47 -27.14
C GLN A 55 -14.46 -1.61 -26.92
N GLY A 56 -15.55 -1.36 -26.19
CA GLY A 56 -16.61 -2.34 -25.91
C GLY A 56 -16.45 -3.14 -24.62
N TYR A 57 -15.46 -2.79 -23.78
CA TYR A 57 -15.26 -3.42 -22.47
C TYR A 57 -16.05 -2.70 -21.37
N ARG A 58 -16.02 -3.27 -20.15
CA ARG A 58 -16.61 -2.71 -18.93
C ARG A 58 -15.56 -2.68 -17.82
N PRO A 59 -14.68 -1.66 -17.78
CA PRO A 59 -13.61 -1.59 -16.81
C PRO A 59 -14.15 -1.33 -15.41
N TYR A 60 -13.47 -1.85 -14.40
CA TYR A 60 -13.66 -1.48 -13.00
C TYR A 60 -12.38 -0.81 -12.52
N VAL A 61 -12.45 0.47 -12.16
CA VAL A 61 -11.28 1.24 -11.73
C VAL A 61 -10.91 0.88 -10.29
N ILE A 62 -9.70 0.35 -10.13
CA ILE A 62 -9.08 0.12 -8.82
C ILE A 62 -8.07 1.25 -8.59
N PRO A 63 -8.21 2.07 -7.54
CA PRO A 63 -7.29 3.19 -7.30
C PRO A 63 -5.89 2.69 -6.91
N VAL A 64 -4.92 3.60 -6.89
CA VAL A 64 -3.53 3.30 -6.49
C VAL A 64 -3.50 2.56 -5.14
N GLY A 65 -2.92 1.36 -5.16
CA GLY A 65 -2.80 0.49 -3.99
C GLY A 65 -4.14 -0.07 -3.48
N GLY A 66 -5.21 -0.05 -4.28
CA GLY A 66 -6.55 -0.48 -3.88
C GLY A 66 -7.12 0.30 -2.69
N SER A 67 -6.56 1.48 -2.41
CA SER A 67 -6.82 2.22 -1.18
C SER A 67 -8.02 3.14 -1.33
N ASN A 68 -9.21 2.56 -1.26
CA ASN A 68 -10.49 3.22 -1.04
C ASN A 68 -11.18 2.58 0.18
N ALA A 69 -12.34 3.09 0.59
CA ALA A 69 -13.04 2.60 1.78
C ALA A 69 -13.33 1.10 1.70
N LEU A 70 -13.82 0.62 0.55
CA LEU A 70 -14.09 -0.80 0.30
C LEU A 70 -12.85 -1.67 0.43
N GLY A 71 -11.74 -1.30 -0.23
CA GLY A 71 -10.50 -2.07 -0.20
C GLY A 71 -9.85 -2.08 1.19
N ALA A 72 -10.00 -1.00 1.96
CA ALA A 72 -9.50 -0.91 3.33
C ALA A 72 -10.29 -1.78 4.33
N LEU A 73 -11.51 -2.22 4.00
CA LEU A 73 -12.27 -3.16 4.86
C LEU A 73 -11.53 -4.48 5.07
N GLY A 74 -10.73 -4.93 4.11
CA GLY A 74 -9.90 -6.14 4.29
C GLY A 74 -8.92 -6.01 5.47
N TYR A 75 -8.46 -4.80 5.79
CA TYR A 75 -7.61 -4.57 6.95
C TYR A 75 -8.39 -4.32 8.25
N VAL A 76 -9.68 -3.98 8.18
CA VAL A 76 -10.58 -4.05 9.34
C VAL A 76 -10.79 -5.51 9.74
N GLU A 77 -11.04 -6.40 8.76
CA GLU A 77 -11.12 -7.84 8.99
C GLU A 77 -9.77 -8.40 9.48
N SER A 78 -8.65 -7.94 8.93
CA SER A 78 -7.32 -8.32 9.44
C SER A 78 -7.12 -7.96 10.92
N ALA A 79 -7.66 -6.83 11.40
CA ALA A 79 -7.61 -6.50 12.82
C ALA A 79 -8.39 -7.51 13.69
N LEU A 80 -9.50 -8.05 13.17
CA LEU A 80 -10.23 -9.14 13.83
C LEU A 80 -9.39 -10.41 13.92
N GLU A 81 -8.71 -10.79 12.85
CA GLU A 81 -7.78 -11.93 12.85
C GLU A 81 -6.66 -11.73 13.88
N ILE A 82 -6.05 -10.53 13.91
CA ILE A 82 -4.98 -10.19 14.87
C ILE A 82 -5.50 -10.32 16.30
N SER A 83 -6.66 -9.73 16.60
CA SER A 83 -7.26 -9.78 17.94
C SER A 83 -7.50 -11.21 18.41
N GLN A 84 -8.09 -12.06 17.55
CA GLN A 84 -8.37 -13.46 17.86
C GLN A 84 -7.10 -14.29 18.04
N GLN A 85 -6.06 -14.05 17.23
CA GLN A 85 -4.79 -14.77 17.35
C GLN A 85 -3.98 -14.36 18.59
N CYS A 86 -4.22 -13.16 19.11
CA CYS A 86 -3.53 -12.64 20.29
C CYS A 86 -4.27 -12.96 21.59
N GLU A 87 -5.56 -13.29 21.51
CA GLU A 87 -6.37 -13.70 22.66
C GLU A 87 -5.67 -14.85 23.41
N ASP A 88 -5.44 -14.66 24.70
CA ASP A 88 -4.70 -15.55 25.61
C ASP A 88 -3.25 -15.88 25.26
N ALA A 89 -2.73 -15.38 24.13
CA ALA A 89 -1.36 -15.63 23.68
C ALA A 89 -0.42 -14.46 24.01
N VAL A 90 -0.83 -13.22 23.70
CA VAL A 90 0.02 -12.03 23.87
C VAL A 90 -0.82 -10.77 23.99
N ALA A 91 -0.50 -9.92 24.96
CA ALA A 91 -1.01 -8.56 25.02
C ALA A 91 -0.15 -7.65 24.15
N ILE A 92 -0.61 -7.33 22.93
CA ILE A 92 0.10 -6.42 22.03
C ILE A 92 0.08 -5.00 22.60
N SER A 93 1.27 -4.40 22.76
CA SER A 93 1.40 -2.98 23.11
C SER A 93 1.33 -2.07 21.89
N SER A 94 1.95 -2.47 20.78
CA SER A 94 2.04 -1.66 19.57
C SER A 94 2.02 -2.53 18.31
N VAL A 95 1.40 -2.01 17.25
CA VAL A 95 1.40 -2.56 15.90
C VAL A 95 2.10 -1.56 14.99
N VAL A 96 3.05 -2.02 14.18
CA VAL A 96 3.79 -1.18 13.23
C VAL A 96 3.46 -1.64 11.81
N VAL A 97 3.14 -0.69 10.93
CA VAL A 97 2.77 -0.99 9.55
C VAL A 97 3.32 0.03 8.56
N ALA A 98 3.62 -0.41 7.33
CA ALA A 98 3.99 0.51 6.25
C ALA A 98 2.79 1.37 5.82
N SER A 99 3.00 2.68 5.67
CA SER A 99 1.97 3.67 5.33
C SER A 99 2.29 4.33 3.98
N GLY A 100 1.72 3.78 2.90
CA GLY A 100 1.90 4.25 1.51
C GLY A 100 0.66 4.89 0.92
N SER A 101 -0.16 4.11 0.20
CA SER A 101 -1.46 4.55 -0.33
C SER A 101 -2.56 4.70 0.75
N ALA A 102 -2.23 4.38 2.01
CA ALA A 102 -3.02 4.53 3.23
C ALA A 102 -4.09 3.46 3.53
N GLY A 103 -4.52 2.61 2.58
CA GLY A 103 -5.60 1.65 2.79
C GLY A 103 -5.38 0.70 3.97
N THR A 104 -4.20 0.09 4.03
CA THR A 104 -3.79 -0.78 5.14
C THR A 104 -3.85 -0.10 6.49
N HIS A 105 -3.20 1.06 6.60
CA HIS A 105 -3.07 1.79 7.86
C HIS A 105 -4.45 2.29 8.34
N ALA A 106 -5.27 2.83 7.44
CA ALA A 106 -6.61 3.31 7.76
C ALA A 106 -7.56 2.17 8.20
N GLY A 107 -7.53 1.02 7.51
CA GLY A 107 -8.35 -0.14 7.89
C GLY A 107 -7.96 -0.70 9.25
N LEU A 108 -6.67 -0.86 9.51
CA LEU A 108 -6.17 -1.28 10.83
C LEU A 108 -6.51 -0.27 11.92
N ALA A 109 -6.45 1.04 11.64
CA ALA A 109 -6.80 2.06 12.62
C ALA A 109 -8.26 1.94 13.08
N VAL A 110 -9.19 1.71 12.15
CA VAL A 110 -10.61 1.50 12.49
C VAL A 110 -10.80 0.17 13.24
N GLY A 111 -10.22 -0.92 12.74
CA GLY A 111 -10.41 -2.24 13.34
C GLY A 111 -9.79 -2.36 14.75
N LEU A 112 -8.55 -1.93 14.93
CA LEU A 112 -7.85 -2.00 16.22
C LEU A 112 -8.46 -1.06 17.26
N GLU A 113 -8.99 0.10 16.87
CA GLU A 113 -9.71 0.97 17.80
C GLU A 113 -10.88 0.25 18.48
N GLN A 114 -11.58 -0.63 17.77
CA GLN A 114 -12.72 -1.37 18.32
C GLN A 114 -12.31 -2.63 19.10
N LEU A 115 -11.27 -3.32 18.62
CA LEU A 115 -10.92 -4.66 19.09
C LEU A 115 -9.78 -4.66 20.11
N MET A 116 -8.85 -3.73 19.99
CA MET A 116 -7.64 -3.63 20.79
C MET A 116 -7.31 -2.16 21.12
N PRO A 117 -8.21 -1.41 21.78
CA PRO A 117 -8.09 0.05 21.97
C PRO A 117 -6.86 0.49 22.80
N GLN A 118 -6.18 -0.44 23.45
CA GLN A 118 -4.95 -0.19 24.21
C GLN A 118 -3.68 -0.34 23.36
N ALA A 119 -3.77 -0.96 22.18
CA ALA A 119 -2.65 -1.14 21.28
C ALA A 119 -2.40 0.15 20.48
N GLU A 120 -1.16 0.61 20.48
CA GLU A 120 -0.73 1.76 19.68
C GLU A 120 -0.51 1.34 18.22
N LEU A 121 -1.09 2.05 17.25
CA LEU A 121 -0.85 1.78 15.83
C LEU A 121 0.06 2.84 15.23
N ILE A 122 1.24 2.41 14.76
CA ILE A 122 2.27 3.28 14.19
C ILE A 122 2.40 3.00 12.69
N GLY A 123 2.14 4.02 11.88
CA GLY A 123 2.39 3.96 10.44
C GLY A 123 3.76 4.51 10.07
N VAL A 124 4.66 3.68 9.57
CA VAL A 124 5.95 4.16 9.01
C VAL A 124 5.73 4.56 7.55
N THR A 125 5.89 5.84 7.22
CA THR A 125 5.66 6.31 5.86
C THR A 125 6.69 5.72 4.90
N VAL A 126 6.29 5.50 3.63
CA VAL A 126 7.18 4.92 2.60
C VAL A 126 7.36 5.82 1.38
N SER A 127 6.78 7.01 1.40
CA SER A 127 6.76 7.90 0.23
C SER A 127 6.57 9.39 0.51
N ARG A 128 6.12 9.76 1.71
CA ARG A 128 5.60 11.10 2.02
C ARG A 128 5.95 11.49 3.45
N SER A 129 6.03 12.80 3.70
CA SER A 129 6.14 13.35 5.05
C SER A 129 4.88 13.07 5.88
N VAL A 130 4.96 13.22 7.20
CA VAL A 130 3.78 13.18 8.08
C VAL A 130 2.74 14.20 7.63
N ALA A 131 3.16 15.42 7.29
CA ALA A 131 2.27 16.52 6.88
C ALA A 131 1.43 16.15 5.65
N ASP A 132 2.02 15.42 4.70
CA ASP A 132 1.33 15.02 3.46
C ASP A 132 0.54 13.70 3.63
N GLN A 133 1.00 12.80 4.50
CA GLN A 133 0.40 11.48 4.66
C GLN A 133 -0.77 11.48 5.65
N LEU A 134 -0.70 12.28 6.72
CA LEU A 134 -1.71 12.30 7.78
C LEU A 134 -3.13 12.61 7.24
N PRO A 135 -3.35 13.66 6.43
CA PRO A 135 -4.69 13.96 5.92
C PRO A 135 -5.27 12.81 5.08
N LYS A 136 -4.40 12.09 4.36
CA LYS A 136 -4.81 10.96 3.52
C LYS A 136 -5.26 9.76 4.34
N VAL A 137 -4.51 9.41 5.39
CA VAL A 137 -4.88 8.31 6.29
C VAL A 137 -6.15 8.65 7.05
N VAL A 138 -6.26 9.86 7.61
CA VAL A 138 -7.46 10.31 8.35
C VAL A 138 -8.69 10.31 7.44
N ALA A 139 -8.60 10.87 6.23
CA ALA A 139 -9.73 10.88 5.29
C ALA A 139 -10.22 9.45 4.99
N LEU A 140 -9.30 8.51 4.81
CA LEU A 140 -9.65 7.13 4.51
C LEU A 140 -10.17 6.38 5.75
N GLN A 141 -9.62 6.62 6.94
CA GLN A 141 -10.13 6.10 8.22
C GLN A 141 -11.59 6.52 8.41
N GLN A 142 -11.91 7.80 8.18
CA GLN A 142 -13.28 8.30 8.30
C GLN A 142 -14.20 7.68 7.24
N ALA A 143 -13.74 7.52 6.00
CA ALA A 143 -14.54 6.86 4.95
C ALA A 143 -14.83 5.38 5.27
N VAL A 144 -13.86 4.66 5.83
CA VAL A 144 -14.02 3.28 6.31
C VAL A 144 -15.02 3.23 7.47
N ALA A 145 -14.84 4.08 8.49
CA ALA A 145 -15.73 4.16 9.64
C ALA A 145 -17.18 4.45 9.22
N ASN A 146 -17.38 5.40 8.30
CA ASN A 146 -18.69 5.71 7.75
C ASN A 146 -19.32 4.51 7.01
N SER A 147 -18.52 3.73 6.29
CA SER A 147 -19.01 2.53 5.58
C SER A 147 -19.48 1.43 6.53
N LEU A 148 -19.01 1.46 7.78
CA LEU A 148 -19.39 0.53 8.85
C LEU A 148 -20.39 1.13 9.84
N GLU A 149 -20.85 2.37 9.60
CA GLU A 149 -21.72 3.12 10.53
C GLU A 149 -21.11 3.30 11.93
N LEU A 150 -19.77 3.42 12.00
CA LEU A 150 -19.00 3.62 13.22
C LEU A 150 -18.46 5.06 13.33
N GLN A 151 -18.00 5.41 14.53
CA GLN A 151 -17.19 6.61 14.75
C GLN A 151 -15.74 6.19 15.02
N ALA A 152 -14.81 6.61 14.17
CA ALA A 152 -13.38 6.43 14.42
C ALA A 152 -12.78 7.71 15.02
N LYS A 153 -12.15 7.56 16.19
CA LYS A 153 -11.55 8.65 16.98
C LYS A 153 -10.08 8.39 17.31
N ALA A 154 -9.57 7.21 17.00
CA ALA A 154 -8.18 6.87 17.22
C ALA A 154 -7.26 7.87 16.50
N GLU A 155 -6.28 8.38 17.23
CA GLU A 155 -5.23 9.23 16.69
C GLU A 155 -4.38 8.43 15.68
N ILE A 156 -4.05 9.06 14.56
CA ILE A 156 -3.18 8.46 13.55
C ILE A 156 -1.72 8.87 13.83
N ILE A 157 -0.90 7.88 14.21
CA ILE A 157 0.53 8.07 14.49
C ILE A 157 1.33 7.72 13.24
N LEU A 158 2.26 8.59 12.85
CA LEU A 158 3.10 8.41 11.66
C LEU A 158 4.57 8.75 11.96
N TRP A 159 5.48 7.93 11.44
CA TRP A 159 6.92 8.21 11.44
C TRP A 159 7.43 8.32 10.00
N ASP A 160 8.11 9.41 9.66
CA ASP A 160 8.56 9.71 8.30
C ASP A 160 10.09 9.78 8.12
N ASP A 161 10.86 9.41 9.14
CA ASP A 161 12.33 9.43 9.11
C ASP A 161 12.97 8.32 8.24
N TYR A 162 12.19 7.35 7.77
CA TYR A 162 12.71 6.06 7.28
C TYR A 162 12.61 5.84 5.76
N PHE A 163 11.93 6.72 5.02
CA PHE A 163 11.68 6.50 3.58
C PHE A 163 12.67 7.21 2.64
N ALA A 164 13.57 8.04 3.16
CA ALA A 164 14.55 8.76 2.35
C ALA A 164 15.44 7.77 1.57
N PRO A 165 15.72 8.00 0.27
CA PRO A 165 15.55 9.26 -0.44
C PRO A 165 14.16 9.46 -1.06
N GLY A 166 13.29 8.47 -1.02
CA GLY A 166 11.96 8.53 -1.63
C GLY A 166 11.40 7.16 -1.98
N TYR A 167 10.15 7.16 -2.43
CA TYR A 167 9.44 5.94 -2.82
C TYR A 167 10.23 5.09 -3.84
N GLY A 168 10.26 3.78 -3.60
CA GLY A 168 10.89 2.81 -4.51
C GLY A 168 12.42 2.77 -4.48
N THR A 169 13.07 3.56 -3.62
CA THR A 169 14.55 3.56 -3.51
C THR A 169 15.00 2.93 -2.19
N PRO A 170 15.73 1.79 -2.22
CA PRO A 170 16.23 1.16 -1.01
C PRO A 170 17.19 2.04 -0.23
N THR A 171 17.17 1.90 1.10
CA THR A 171 18.06 2.61 2.02
C THR A 171 19.06 1.62 2.62
N LYS A 172 20.24 2.09 3.03
CA LYS A 172 21.22 1.23 3.72
C LYS A 172 20.71 0.70 5.07
N MET A 173 19.80 1.43 5.73
CA MET A 173 19.20 0.99 6.99
C MET A 173 18.16 -0.10 6.77
N GLY A 174 17.33 0.01 5.74
CA GLY A 174 16.32 -1.01 5.39
C GLY A 174 16.91 -2.23 4.67
N TRP A 175 18.08 -2.08 4.05
CA TRP A 175 18.79 -3.13 3.33
C TRP A 175 20.29 -3.11 3.69
N PRO A 176 20.66 -3.61 4.88
CA PRO A 176 22.07 -3.78 5.25
C PRO A 176 22.77 -4.78 4.29
N PRO A 177 24.10 -4.67 4.13
CA PRO A 177 24.86 -5.44 3.15
C PRO A 177 24.83 -6.96 3.37
#